data_AF-A0A4U8W8J8-F1
#
_entry.id   AF-A0A4U8W8J8-F1
#
_cell.length_a   1.000
_cell.length_b   1.000
_cell.length_c   1.000
_cell.angle_alpha   90.00
_cell.angle_beta   90.00
_cell.angle_gamma   90.00
#
_symmetry.space_group_name_H-M   'P 1'
#
loop_
_entity.id
_entity.type
_entity.pdbx_description
1 polymer ?
#
loop_
_entity_poly.entity_id
_entity_poly.type
_entity_poly.pdbx_seq_one_letter_code
_entity_poly.pdbx_strand_id
1 'polypeptide(L)'
;MKLFKDGLKLIVIMYIFILSKILLQLVFGYVFSIETDIKFYKIFNIQKSVYTIDYVLFLTILYECIIFVIAYFLFFLILYFIVVNYGNKLWLHSIYFSSIYVIIIFAINYRMDDFNIFYLSMMFILGVLNWYLFKKWIIL
;
A
#
# COMPACT_ATOMS: atom_id res chain seq x y z
N MET A 1 16.75 -16.20 15.66
CA MET A 1 15.36 -16.45 16.15
C MET A 1 14.47 -15.21 16.11
N LYS A 2 14.90 -14.05 16.64
CA LYS A 2 14.09 -12.81 16.62
C LYS A 2 13.71 -12.35 15.19
N LEU A 3 14.70 -12.26 14.29
CA LEU A 3 14.47 -11.87 12.89
C LEU A 3 13.51 -12.79 12.12
N PHE A 4 13.49 -14.09 12.42
CA PHE A 4 12.55 -15.03 11.79
C PHE A 4 11.12 -14.84 12.29
N LYS A 5 10.94 -14.66 13.61
CA LYS A 5 9.63 -14.35 14.20
C LYS A 5 9.09 -13.01 13.70
N ASP A 6 9.96 -12.01 13.60
CA ASP A 6 9.58 -10.69 13.11
C ASP A 6 9.34 -10.70 11.59
N GLY A 7 10.04 -11.55 10.84
CA GLY A 7 9.76 -11.83 9.43
C GLY A 7 8.35 -12.36 9.19
N LEU A 8 7.89 -13.33 9.97
CA LEU A 8 6.51 -13.84 9.89
C LEU A 8 5.49 -12.74 10.22
N LYS A 9 5.74 -11.95 11.27
CA LYS A 9 4.88 -10.81 11.61
C LYS A 9 4.85 -9.77 10.49
N LEU A 10 5.98 -9.48 9.86
CA LEU A 10 6.08 -8.57 8.71
C LEU A 10 5.22 -9.03 7.54
N ILE A 11 5.22 -10.34 7.23
CA ILE A 11 4.36 -10.90 6.18
C ILE A 11 2.88 -10.66 6.50
N VAL A 12 2.45 -10.90 7.75
CA VAL A 12 1.06 -10.66 8.16
C VAL A 12 0.71 -9.16 8.06
N ILE A 13 1.60 -8.28 8.55
CA ILE A 13 1.40 -6.82 8.47
C ILE A 13 1.31 -6.37 7.02
N MET A 14 2.16 -6.90 6.13
CA MET A 14 2.15 -6.63 4.70
C MET A 14 0.79 -7.00 4.07
N TYR A 15 0.26 -8.19 4.35
CA TYR A 15 -1.06 -8.57 3.82
C TYR A 15 -2.19 -7.70 4.37
N ILE A 16 -2.17 -7.36 5.65
CA ILE A 16 -3.15 -6.42 6.23
C ILE A 16 -3.07 -5.06 5.53
N PHE A 17 -1.85 -4.58 5.27
CA PHE A 17 -1.63 -3.32 4.55
C PHE A 17 -2.18 -3.39 3.12
N ILE A 18 -1.86 -4.44 2.36
CA ILE A 18 -2.33 -4.62 0.99
C ILE A 18 -3.86 -4.66 0.94
N LEU A 19 -4.49 -5.47 1.80
CA LEU A 19 -5.96 -5.57 1.84
C LEU A 19 -6.61 -4.24 2.24
N SER A 20 -6.03 -3.53 3.21
CA SER A 20 -6.52 -2.20 3.62
C SER A 20 -6.36 -1.17 2.50
N LYS A 21 -5.26 -1.25 1.74
CA LYS A 21 -5.02 -0.39 0.57
C LYS A 21 -6.09 -0.61 -0.49
N ILE A 22 -6.35 -1.87 -0.85
CA ILE A 22 -7.38 -2.23 -1.81
C ILE A 22 -8.74 -1.70 -1.35
N LEU A 23 -9.10 -1.94 -0.09
CA LEU A 23 -10.37 -1.48 0.48
C LEU A 23 -10.50 0.05 0.40
N LEU A 24 -9.44 0.79 0.73
CA LEU A 24 -9.44 2.25 0.61
C LEU A 24 -9.50 2.71 -0.85
N GLN A 25 -8.81 2.05 -1.79
CA GLN A 25 -8.91 2.37 -3.23
C GLN A 25 -10.35 2.23 -3.73
N LEU A 26 -11.07 1.20 -3.27
CA LEU A 26 -12.48 0.99 -3.62
C LEU A 26 -13.39 2.08 -3.04
N VAL A 27 -13.25 2.37 -1.74
CA VAL A 27 -14.06 3.39 -1.05
C VAL A 27 -13.84 4.76 -1.68
N PHE A 28 -12.58 5.15 -1.89
CA PHE A 28 -12.26 6.44 -2.50
C PHE A 28 -12.66 6.49 -3.98
N GLY A 29 -12.56 5.38 -4.70
CA GLY A 29 -13.00 5.29 -6.10
C GLY A 29 -14.50 5.50 -6.25
N TYR A 30 -15.27 4.91 -5.34
CA TYR A 30 -16.72 5.11 -5.27
C TYR A 30 -17.07 6.56 -4.95
N VAL A 31 -16.46 7.16 -3.92
CA VAL A 31 -16.80 8.50 -3.44
C VAL A 31 -16.39 9.61 -4.42
N PHE A 32 -15.18 9.53 -4.98
CA PHE A 32 -14.63 10.63 -5.78
C PHE A 32 -14.80 10.45 -7.31
N SER A 33 -15.38 9.33 -7.76
CA SER A 33 -15.73 9.11 -9.17
C SER A 33 -14.56 9.21 -10.16
N ILE A 34 -13.34 8.87 -9.71
CA ILE A 34 -12.09 8.99 -10.44
C ILE A 34 -11.85 7.74 -11.31
N GLU A 35 -11.45 7.98 -12.57
CA GLU A 35 -10.91 7.08 -13.63
C GLU A 35 -11.43 5.63 -13.78
N THR A 36 -11.41 5.16 -15.03
CA THR A 36 -11.84 3.81 -15.44
C THR A 36 -10.74 2.76 -15.39
N ASP A 37 -9.47 3.17 -15.36
CA ASP A 37 -8.32 2.28 -15.53
C ASP A 37 -7.86 1.67 -14.19
N ILE A 38 -7.79 0.35 -14.15
CA ILE A 38 -7.35 -0.41 -12.99
C ILE A 38 -5.82 -0.41 -12.96
N LYS A 39 -5.23 0.48 -12.17
CA LYS A 39 -3.78 0.57 -11.93
C LYS A 39 -3.47 0.48 -10.44
N PHE A 40 -2.41 -0.24 -10.07
CA PHE A 40 -2.02 -0.51 -8.67
C PHE A 40 -1.65 0.75 -7.85
N TYR A 41 -1.35 1.87 -8.53
CA TYR A 41 -1.04 3.18 -7.96
C TYR A 41 -2.14 4.22 -8.18
N LYS A 42 -3.34 3.81 -8.63
CA LYS A 42 -4.48 4.70 -8.81
C LYS A 42 -5.66 4.29 -7.95
N ILE A 43 -6.50 5.28 -7.65
CA ILE A 43 -7.86 5.05 -7.17
C ILE A 43 -8.68 4.63 -8.39
N PHE A 44 -9.47 3.57 -8.28
CA PHE A 44 -10.29 3.07 -9.39
C PHE A 44 -11.75 2.97 -8.98
N ASN A 45 -12.64 3.48 -9.83
CA ASN A 45 -14.08 3.34 -9.62
C ASN A 45 -14.61 2.11 -10.36
N ILE A 46 -15.02 1.08 -9.61
CA ILE A 46 -15.55 -0.15 -10.21
C ILE A 46 -16.86 0.13 -11.00
N GLN A 47 -17.68 1.10 -10.60
CA GLN A 47 -18.93 1.42 -11.31
C GLN A 47 -18.71 1.99 -12.71
N LYS A 48 -17.53 2.57 -12.96
CA LYS A 48 -17.17 3.12 -14.28
C LYS A 48 -16.28 2.17 -15.09
N SER A 49 -15.92 1.01 -14.53
CA SER A 49 -15.09 0.04 -15.23
C SER A 49 -15.86 -0.66 -16.34
N VAL A 50 -15.16 -0.99 -17.44
CA VAL A 50 -15.69 -1.84 -18.51
C VAL A 50 -15.76 -3.31 -18.05
N TYR A 51 -15.06 -3.66 -16.97
CA TYR A 51 -14.99 -5.01 -16.42
C TYR A 51 -15.97 -5.22 -15.26
N THR A 52 -16.39 -6.48 -15.06
CA THR A 52 -17.24 -6.85 -13.93
C THR A 52 -16.51 -6.72 -12.59
N ILE A 53 -17.25 -6.44 -11.51
CA ILE A 53 -16.70 -6.31 -10.14
C ILE A 53 -15.82 -7.52 -9.78
N ASP A 54 -16.32 -8.73 -10.06
CA ASP A 54 -15.62 -9.97 -9.73
C ASP A 54 -14.27 -10.08 -10.46
N TYR A 55 -14.22 -9.66 -11.73
CA TYR A 55 -13.00 -9.67 -12.52
C TYR A 55 -11.99 -8.62 -12.02
N VAL A 56 -12.46 -7.42 -11.67
CA VAL A 56 -11.61 -6.38 -11.09
C VAL A 56 -11.01 -6.85 -9.76
N LEU A 57 -11.84 -7.37 -8.85
CA LEU A 57 -11.38 -7.89 -7.56
C LEU A 57 -10.39 -9.05 -7.74
N PHE A 58 -10.68 -9.97 -8.65
CA PHE A 58 -9.77 -11.06 -8.99
C PHE A 58 -8.41 -10.55 -9.46
N LEU A 59 -8.39 -9.63 -10.43
CA LEU A 59 -7.15 -9.05 -10.93
C LEU A 59 -6.39 -8.30 -9.83
N THR A 60 -7.07 -7.45 -9.06
CA THR A 60 -6.43 -6.69 -7.98
C THR A 60 -5.80 -7.64 -6.95
N ILE A 61 -6.51 -8.67 -6.50
CA ILE A 61 -5.98 -9.65 -5.54
C ILE A 61 -4.82 -10.43 -6.16
N LEU A 62 -4.95 -10.91 -7.41
CA LEU A 62 -3.90 -11.65 -8.10
C LEU A 62 -2.60 -10.84 -8.20
N TYR A 63 -2.69 -9.59 -8.66
CA TYR A 63 -1.51 -8.76 -8.83
C TYR A 63 -0.91 -8.35 -7.47
N GLU A 64 -1.73 -7.86 -6.55
CA GLU A 64 -1.26 -7.28 -5.29
C GLU A 64 -0.80 -8.34 -4.28
N CYS A 65 -1.53 -9.44 -4.14
CA CYS A 65 -1.30 -10.45 -3.10
C CYS A 65 -0.42 -11.62 -3.56
N ILE A 66 -0.31 -11.85 -4.88
CA ILE A 66 0.42 -13.01 -5.44
C ILE A 66 1.60 -12.54 -6.28
N ILE A 67 1.37 -11.74 -7.33
CA ILE A 67 2.45 -11.38 -8.28
C ILE A 67 3.47 -10.44 -7.62
N PHE A 68 3.02 -9.37 -6.97
CA PHE A 68 3.90 -8.37 -6.37
C PHE A 68 4.31 -8.68 -4.93
N VAL A 69 3.98 -9.86 -4.40
CA VAL A 69 4.22 -10.21 -2.99
C VAL A 69 5.70 -10.08 -2.58
N ILE A 70 6.63 -10.47 -3.46
CA ILE A 70 8.07 -10.40 -3.18
C ILE A 70 8.53 -8.93 -3.12
N ALA A 71 8.05 -8.10 -4.05
CA ALA A 71 8.37 -6.67 -4.05
C ALA A 71 7.83 -5.98 -2.78
N TYR A 72 6.58 -6.27 -2.41
CA TYR A 72 6.00 -5.79 -1.16
C TYR A 72 6.81 -6.23 0.05
N PHE A 73 7.21 -7.51 0.11
CA PHE A 73 8.01 -8.01 1.24
C PHE A 73 9.34 -7.25 1.37
N LEU A 74 10.03 -6.98 0.24
CA LEU A 74 11.26 -6.20 0.24
C LEU A 74 11.03 -4.76 0.74
N PHE A 75 9.95 -4.09 0.33
CA PHE A 75 9.60 -2.76 0.86
C PHE A 75 9.37 -2.79 2.38
N PHE A 76 8.60 -3.77 2.86
CA PHE A 76 8.38 -3.93 4.30
C PHE A 76 9.66 -4.26 5.07
N LEU A 77 10.57 -5.02 4.46
CA LEU A 77 11.87 -5.34 5.05
C LEU A 77 12.78 -4.11 5.15
N ILE A 78 12.80 -3.25 4.13
CA ILE A 78 13.52 -1.97 4.17
C ILE A 78 12.97 -1.09 5.30
N LEU A 79 11.64 -0.95 5.39
CA LEU A 79 11.01 -0.19 6.46
C LEU A 79 11.32 -0.77 7.83
N TYR A 80 11.35 -2.10 7.97
CA TYR A 80 11.75 -2.76 9.20
C TYR A 80 13.17 -2.37 9.64
N PHE A 81 14.15 -2.41 8.74
CA PHE A 81 15.51 -1.97 9.07
C PHE A 81 15.57 -0.50 9.47
N ILE A 82 14.80 0.37 8.80
CA ILE A 82 14.70 1.79 9.19
C ILE A 82 14.15 1.90 10.61
N VAL A 83 13.05 1.21 10.92
CA VAL A 83 12.39 1.28 12.23
C VAL A 83 13.27 0.73 13.34
N VAL A 84 14.01 -0.36 13.10
CA VAL A 84 14.93 -0.94 14.09
C VAL A 84 16.07 0.03 14.43
N ASN A 85 16.58 0.77 13.44
CA ASN A 85 17.72 1.68 13.64
C ASN A 85 17.31 3.08 14.14
N TYR A 86 16.17 3.61 13.71
CA TYR A 86 15.75 5.00 13.99
C TYR A 86 14.55 5.10 14.95
N GLY A 87 14.01 3.95 15.38
CA GLY A 87 12.84 3.84 16.24
C GLY A 87 11.50 3.88 15.49
N ASN A 88 10.44 3.45 16.15
CA ASN A 88 9.09 3.39 15.57
C ASN A 88 8.31 4.69 15.75
N LYS A 89 8.54 5.61 14.82
CA LYS A 89 7.90 6.93 14.80
C LYS A 89 6.83 6.95 13.71
N LEU A 90 5.65 7.49 14.02
CA LEU A 90 4.53 7.57 13.08
C LEU A 90 4.94 8.20 11.74
N TRP A 91 5.67 9.32 11.80
CA TRP A 91 6.10 10.05 10.62
C TRP A 91 7.00 9.22 9.70
N LEU A 92 7.80 8.27 10.22
CA LEU A 92 8.64 7.41 9.39
C LEU A 92 7.77 6.53 8.47
N HIS A 93 6.72 5.93 9.01
CA HIS A 93 5.82 5.09 8.23
C HIS A 93 5.06 5.91 7.17
N SER A 94 4.49 7.04 7.58
CA SER A 94 3.72 7.89 6.66
C SER A 94 4.59 8.48 5.55
N ILE A 95 5.79 8.98 5.86
CA ILE A 95 6.72 9.50 4.84
C ILE A 95 7.21 8.36 3.94
N TYR A 96 7.53 7.19 4.48
CA TYR A 96 8.02 6.04 3.70
C TYR A 96 7.02 5.59 2.64
N PHE A 97 5.75 5.41 3.00
CA PHE A 97 4.74 4.98 2.02
C PHE A 97 4.37 6.10 1.04
N SER A 98 4.32 7.34 1.50
CA SER A 98 4.07 8.49 0.63
C SER A 98 5.19 8.68 -0.39
N SER A 99 6.46 8.51 0.02
CA SER A 99 7.61 8.64 -0.88
C SER A 99 7.65 7.52 -1.90
N ILE A 100 7.33 6.28 -1.52
CA ILE A 100 7.19 5.16 -2.48
C ILE A 100 6.16 5.50 -3.55
N TYR A 101 4.98 6.01 -3.15
CA TYR A 101 3.96 6.41 -4.11
C TYR A 101 4.46 7.48 -5.08
N VAL A 102 5.09 8.53 -4.55
CA VAL A 102 5.67 9.60 -5.37
C VAL A 102 6.71 9.03 -6.33
N ILE A 103 7.63 8.19 -5.85
CA ILE A 103 8.66 7.52 -6.69
C ILE A 103 8.01 6.70 -7.80
N ILE A 104 6.97 5.92 -7.51
CA ILE A 104 6.27 5.10 -8.50
C ILE A 104 5.65 5.98 -9.60
N ILE A 105 4.98 7.07 -9.23
CA ILE A 105 4.38 7.99 -10.21
C ILE A 105 5.46 8.59 -11.12
N PHE A 106 6.57 9.08 -10.55
CA PHE A 106 7.64 9.69 -11.32
C PHE A 106 8.43 8.69 -12.17
N ALA A 107 8.75 7.52 -11.62
CA ALA A 107 9.60 6.53 -12.28
C ALA A 107 8.85 5.72 -13.35
N ILE A 108 7.56 5.46 -13.16
CA ILE A 108 6.79 4.59 -14.06
C ILE A 108 5.99 5.39 -15.09
N ASN A 109 5.36 6.51 -14.72
CA ASN A 109 4.50 7.24 -15.67
C ASN A 109 5.17 8.41 -16.36
N TYR A 110 6.31 8.93 -15.89
CA TYR A 110 7.00 10.15 -16.40
C TYR A 110 6.11 11.41 -16.58
N ARG A 111 4.79 11.32 -16.34
CA ARG A 111 3.78 12.35 -16.49
C ARG A 111 3.11 12.58 -15.14
N MET A 112 3.05 13.85 -14.74
CA MET A 112 2.40 14.30 -13.52
C MET A 112 0.88 14.09 -13.53
N ASP A 113 0.28 13.87 -14.70
CA ASP A 113 -1.18 13.77 -14.86
C ASP A 113 -1.79 12.59 -14.08
N ASP A 114 -0.99 11.57 -13.77
CA ASP A 114 -1.40 10.40 -12.97
C ASP A 114 -1.28 10.63 -11.45
N PHE A 115 -0.74 11.77 -11.01
CA PHE A 115 -0.63 12.11 -9.60
C PHE A 115 -2.00 12.39 -9.00
N ASN A 116 -2.30 11.72 -7.88
CA ASN A 116 -3.58 11.81 -7.23
C ASN A 116 -3.41 12.13 -5.74
N ILE A 117 -3.84 13.33 -5.34
CA ILE A 117 -3.75 13.80 -3.96
C ILE A 117 -4.55 12.92 -2.99
N PHE A 118 -5.67 12.35 -3.44
CA PHE A 118 -6.45 11.43 -2.64
C PHE A 118 -5.70 10.11 -2.42
N TYR A 119 -5.00 9.60 -3.43
CA TYR A 119 -4.14 8.43 -3.26
C TYR A 119 -2.98 8.73 -2.30
N LEU A 120 -2.37 9.91 -2.38
CA LEU A 120 -1.36 10.33 -1.39
C LEU A 120 -1.93 10.34 0.04
N SER A 121 -3.14 10.88 0.22
CA SER A 121 -3.81 10.88 1.53
C SER A 121 -4.09 9.47 2.03
N MET A 122 -4.45 8.54 1.14
CA MET A 122 -4.61 7.12 1.45
C MET A 122 -3.30 6.50 1.94
N MET A 123 -2.17 6.79 1.29
CA MET A 123 -0.86 6.30 1.73
C MET A 123 -0.48 6.84 3.11
N PHE A 124 -0.89 8.07 3.44
CA PHE A 124 -0.70 8.61 4.78
C PHE A 124 -1.50 7.82 5.83
N ILE A 125 -2.79 7.53 5.57
CA ILE A 125 -3.66 6.72 6.44
C ILE A 125 -3.06 5.31 6.64
N LEU A 126 -2.61 4.69 5.56
CA LEU A 126 -1.96 3.38 5.62
C LEU A 126 -0.65 3.41 6.40
N GLY A 127 0.09 4.53 6.38
CA GLY A 127 1.24 4.76 7.25
C GLY A 127 0.88 4.75 8.73
N VAL A 128 -0.25 5.37 9.10
CA VAL A 128 -0.77 5.33 10.49
C VAL A 128 -1.10 3.90 10.91
N LEU A 129 -1.83 3.17 10.06
CA LEU A 129 -2.16 1.75 10.29
C LEU A 129 -0.88 0.92 10.48
N ASN A 130 0.10 1.10 9.61
CA ASN A 130 1.34 0.32 9.66
C ASN A 130 2.17 0.63 10.91
N TRP A 131 2.28 1.90 11.31
CA TRP A 131 2.94 2.31 12.55
C TRP A 131 2.33 1.60 13.77
N TYR A 132 0.98 1.57 13.84
CA TYR A 132 0.26 0.90 14.91
C TYR A 132 0.57 -0.61 14.94
N LEU A 133 0.56 -1.26 13.77
CA LEU A 133 0.87 -2.69 13.66
C LEU A 133 2.32 -3.01 14.06
N PHE A 134 3.29 -2.19 13.64
CA PHE A 134 4.68 -2.33 14.05
C PHE A 134 4.85 -2.15 15.56
N LYS A 135 4.14 -1.16 16.15
CA LYS A 135 4.14 -0.93 17.60
C LYS A 135 3.58 -2.14 18.34
N LYS A 136 2.48 -2.71 17.84
CA LYS A 136 1.78 -3.82 18.50
C LYS A 136 2.49 -5.17 18.35
N TRP A 137 3.15 -5.42 17.22
CA TRP A 137 3.64 -6.78 16.93
C TRP A 137 5.15 -6.89 16.85
N ILE A 138 5.88 -5.89 16.37
CA ILE A 138 7.34 -6.01 16.15
C ILE A 138 8.15 -5.54 17.36
N ILE A 139 7.72 -4.45 18.00
CA ILE A 139 8.53 -3.75 19.02
C ILE A 139 8.12 -4.12 20.45
N LEU A 140 7.09 -4.95 20.58
CA LEU A 140 6.65 -5.54 21.83
C LEU A 140 7.67 -6.56 22.36
#